data_AF-A0A6M8V6V2-F1
#
_entry.id   AF-A0A6M8V6V2-F1
#
_cell.length_a   1.000
_cell.length_b   1.000
_cell.length_c   1.000
_cell.angle_alpha   90.00
_cell.angle_beta   90.00
_cell.angle_gamma   90.00
#
_symmetry.space_group_name_H-M   'P 1'
#
loop_
_entity.id
_entity.type
_entity.pdbx_description
1 polymer ?
#
loop_
_entity_poly.entity_id
_entity_poly.type
_entity_poly.pdbx_seq_one_letter_code
_entity_poly.pdbx_strand_id
1 'polypeptide(L)'
;MDLYLGNLSPKEISNEVMSSLKQKKIFSLEQYVKWLSVNDKDYRLLPMKDKSVWILRLGENPERYIHIHPGRHSPNTIRVKATTLKTIILILSLKQIGEIKSFETETINQVRIKYLNEPPLKSISKASGLSRLIDLFQTGLN
;
A
#
# COMPACT_ATOMS: atom_id res chain seq x y z
N MET A 1 -3.93 -1.89 4.87
CA MET A 1 -3.26 -1.68 3.58
C MET A 1 -1.77 -1.62 3.84
N ASP A 2 -0.97 -2.09 2.90
CA ASP A 2 0.48 -2.07 2.98
C ASP A 2 0.97 -1.02 1.99
N LEU A 3 1.68 0.00 2.49
CA LEU A 3 2.26 1.06 1.65
C LEU A 3 3.73 0.75 1.46
N TYR A 4 4.12 0.62 0.19
CA TYR A 4 5.51 0.55 -0.20
C TYR A 4 6.09 1.97 -0.27
N LEU A 5 7.23 2.16 0.40
CA LEU A 5 7.96 3.41 0.56
C LEU A 5 9.37 3.31 -0.03
N GLY A 6 9.64 2.27 -0.81
CA GLY A 6 10.96 2.09 -1.43
C GLY A 6 11.04 2.78 -2.78
N ASN A 7 12.20 2.68 -3.39
CA ASN A 7 12.55 3.49 -4.56
C ASN A 7 12.11 2.87 -5.89
N LEU A 8 11.59 1.64 -5.89
CA LEU A 8 11.12 1.00 -7.11
C LEU A 8 9.77 1.57 -7.54
N SER A 9 9.72 2.11 -8.74
CA SER A 9 8.45 2.52 -9.35
C SER A 9 7.55 1.31 -9.62
N PRO A 10 6.21 1.51 -9.78
CA PRO A 10 5.30 0.44 -10.19
C PRO A 10 5.74 -0.28 -11.48
N LYS A 11 6.37 0.44 -12.41
CA LYS A 11 6.92 -0.11 -13.65
C LYS A 11 8.11 -1.04 -13.38
N GLU A 12 9.03 -0.64 -12.51
CA GLU A 12 10.18 -1.46 -12.14
C GLU A 12 9.77 -2.72 -11.38
N ILE A 13 8.84 -2.60 -10.43
CA ILE A 13 8.25 -3.75 -9.73
C ILE A 13 7.62 -4.73 -10.73
N SER A 14 6.82 -4.20 -11.66
CA SER A 14 6.20 -5.02 -12.72
C SER A 14 7.25 -5.72 -13.59
N ASN A 15 8.32 -5.02 -13.96
CA ASN A 15 9.41 -5.59 -14.76
C ASN A 15 10.17 -6.70 -14.01
N GLU A 16 10.42 -6.55 -12.71
CA GLU A 16 11.06 -7.58 -11.89
C GLU A 16 10.18 -8.83 -11.75
N VAL A 17 8.87 -8.66 -11.55
CA VAL A 17 7.89 -9.76 -11.57
C VAL A 17 7.95 -10.50 -12.90
N MET A 18 7.79 -9.78 -14.01
CA MET A 18 7.78 -10.37 -15.35
C MET A 18 9.10 -11.09 -15.65
N SER A 19 10.23 -10.52 -15.25
CA SER A 19 11.55 -11.14 -15.44
C SER A 19 11.68 -12.43 -14.63
N SER A 20 11.22 -12.43 -13.37
CA SER A 20 11.23 -13.61 -12.51
C SER A 20 10.36 -14.75 -13.05
N LEU A 21 9.18 -14.42 -13.59
CA LEU A 21 8.28 -15.39 -14.21
C LEU A 21 8.85 -15.96 -15.52
N LYS A 22 9.42 -15.09 -16.38
CA LYS A 22 10.11 -15.52 -17.63
C LYS A 22 11.28 -16.46 -17.35
N GLN A 23 12.11 -16.15 -16.35
CA GLN A 23 13.23 -17.03 -15.94
C GLN A 23 12.74 -18.41 -15.48
N LYS A 24 11.55 -18.48 -14.87
CA LYS A 24 10.88 -19.72 -14.46
C LYS A 24 10.09 -20.39 -15.58
N LYS A 25 10.12 -19.83 -16.80
CA LYS A 25 9.36 -20.27 -17.97
C LYS A 25 7.85 -20.32 -17.75
N ILE A 26 7.32 -19.34 -16.99
CA ILE A 26 5.89 -19.17 -16.72
C ILE A 26 5.36 -18.08 -17.66
N PHE A 27 4.56 -18.49 -18.64
CA PHE A 27 4.02 -17.64 -19.71
C PHE A 27 2.50 -17.72 -19.84
N SER A 28 1.85 -18.70 -19.21
CA SER A 28 0.40 -18.88 -19.23
C SER A 28 -0.22 -18.88 -17.84
N LEU A 29 -1.54 -18.69 -17.79
CA LEU A 29 -2.33 -18.76 -16.56
C LEU A 29 -2.20 -20.14 -15.90
N GLU A 30 -2.29 -21.22 -16.67
CA GLU A 30 -2.21 -22.60 -16.16
C GLU A 30 -0.84 -22.86 -15.52
N GLN A 31 0.23 -22.39 -16.16
CA GLN A 31 1.59 -22.47 -15.62
C GLN A 31 1.74 -21.65 -14.34
N TYR A 32 1.15 -20.47 -14.29
CA TYR A 32 1.19 -19.59 -13.12
C TYR A 32 0.45 -20.21 -11.94
N VAL A 33 -0.76 -20.72 -12.15
CA VAL A 33 -1.55 -21.43 -11.13
C VAL A 33 -0.79 -22.64 -10.61
N LYS A 34 -0.27 -23.49 -11.50
CA LYS A 34 0.55 -24.66 -11.11
C LYS A 34 1.77 -24.25 -10.29
N TRP A 35 2.43 -23.15 -10.67
CA TRP A 35 3.58 -22.63 -9.93
C TRP A 35 3.22 -22.07 -8.57
N LEU A 36 2.08 -21.39 -8.42
CA LEU A 36 1.59 -20.91 -7.11
C LEU A 36 1.32 -22.09 -6.16
N SER A 37 0.68 -23.14 -6.66
CA SER A 37 0.22 -24.30 -5.88
C SER A 37 1.29 -25.25 -5.37
N VAL A 38 2.56 -25.12 -5.78
CA VAL A 38 3.65 -25.97 -5.24
C VAL A 38 3.72 -25.80 -3.70
N ASN A 39 3.83 -26.91 -2.98
CA ASN A 39 3.80 -26.98 -1.51
C ASN A 39 2.49 -26.46 -0.89
N ASP A 40 1.36 -26.67 -1.57
CA ASP A 40 0.00 -26.35 -1.08
C ASP A 40 -0.19 -24.88 -0.67
N LYS A 41 0.50 -23.97 -1.35
CA LYS A 41 0.35 -22.51 -1.15
C LYS A 41 -0.51 -21.90 -2.24
N ASP A 42 -1.17 -20.79 -1.93
CA ASP A 42 -1.88 -19.96 -2.90
C ASP A 42 -1.10 -18.67 -3.25
N TYR A 43 0.15 -18.58 -2.80
CA TYR A 43 0.98 -17.39 -2.94
C TYR A 43 2.48 -17.70 -3.10
N ARG A 44 3.21 -16.71 -3.61
CA ARG A 44 4.67 -16.71 -3.71
C ARG A 44 5.26 -15.42 -3.20
N LEU A 45 6.41 -15.55 -2.53
CA LEU A 45 7.23 -14.41 -2.11
C LEU A 45 8.27 -14.16 -3.19
N LEU A 46 8.39 -12.90 -3.61
CA LEU A 46 9.37 -12.46 -4.59
C LEU A 46 10.23 -11.34 -3.98
N PRO A 47 11.47 -11.65 -3.57
CA PRO A 47 12.46 -10.63 -3.22
C PRO A 47 12.79 -9.77 -4.44
N MET A 48 12.85 -8.46 -4.22
CA MET A 48 13.20 -7.44 -5.22
C MET A 48 14.62 -6.91 -4.98
N LYS A 49 15.16 -6.17 -5.95
CA LYS A 49 16.51 -5.57 -5.85
C LYS A 49 16.71 -4.65 -4.65
N ASP A 50 15.67 -3.93 -4.24
CA ASP A 50 15.71 -3.03 -3.08
C ASP A 50 15.56 -3.76 -1.73
N LYS A 51 15.59 -5.10 -1.75
CA LYS A 51 15.37 -6.01 -0.61
C LYS A 51 13.93 -6.04 -0.11
N SER A 52 12.99 -5.32 -0.73
CA SER A 52 11.57 -5.55 -0.48
C SER A 52 11.17 -6.94 -0.96
N VAL A 53 10.05 -7.43 -0.46
CA VAL A 53 9.51 -8.76 -0.72
C VAL A 53 8.06 -8.55 -1.07
N TRP A 54 7.69 -8.91 -2.29
CA TRP A 54 6.34 -8.78 -2.80
C TRP A 54 5.65 -10.14 -2.82
N ILE A 55 4.34 -10.11 -2.60
CA ILE A 55 3.49 -11.29 -2.60
C ILE A 55 2.77 -11.34 -3.93
N LEU A 56 2.89 -12.48 -4.60
CA LEU A 56 2.18 -12.81 -5.82
C LEU A 56 1.09 -13.83 -5.49
N ARG A 57 -0.13 -13.58 -5.96
CA ARG A 57 -1.33 -14.41 -5.80
C ARG A 57 -2.10 -14.48 -7.12
N LEU A 58 -3.01 -15.45 -7.22
CA LEU A 58 -3.99 -15.47 -8.31
C LEU A 58 -4.94 -14.27 -8.15
N GLY A 59 -5.04 -13.45 -9.19
CA GLY A 59 -5.99 -12.35 -9.29
C GLY A 59 -7.35 -12.81 -9.80
N GLU A 60 -8.37 -12.00 -9.54
CA GLU A 60 -9.76 -12.30 -9.92
C GLU A 60 -10.04 -12.06 -11.41
N ASN A 61 -9.25 -11.20 -12.08
CA ASN A 61 -9.42 -10.90 -13.50
C ASN A 61 -8.62 -11.92 -14.35
N PRO A 62 -9.26 -12.74 -15.20
CA PRO A 62 -8.57 -13.73 -16.02
C PRO A 62 -7.58 -13.14 -17.05
N GLU A 63 -7.82 -11.92 -17.54
CA GLU A 63 -6.90 -11.22 -18.45
C GLU A 63 -5.72 -10.56 -17.69
N ARG A 64 -5.88 -10.34 -16.38
CA ARG A 64 -4.89 -9.74 -15.48
C ARG A 64 -4.76 -10.57 -14.21
N TYR A 65 -4.41 -11.83 -14.39
CA TYR A 65 -4.50 -12.87 -13.35
C TYR A 65 -3.38 -12.83 -12.29
N ILE A 66 -2.46 -11.87 -12.34
CA ILE A 66 -1.38 -11.71 -11.36
C ILE A 66 -1.77 -10.60 -10.38
N HIS A 67 -2.18 -10.98 -9.18
CA HIS A 67 -2.32 -10.04 -8.07
C HIS A 67 -0.97 -9.91 -7.39
N ILE A 68 -0.45 -8.68 -7.34
CA ILE A 68 0.77 -8.33 -6.63
C ILE A 68 0.50 -7.27 -5.54
N HIS A 69 1.08 -7.46 -4.36
CA HIS A 69 1.10 -6.46 -3.29
C HIS A 69 2.37 -6.59 -2.42
N PRO A 70 2.80 -5.54 -1.70
CA PRO A 70 3.94 -5.64 -0.80
C PRO A 70 3.70 -6.68 0.30
N GLY A 71 4.75 -7.37 0.70
CA GLY A 71 4.72 -8.32 1.81
C GLY A 71 4.54 -7.61 3.15
N ARG A 72 3.82 -8.27 4.06
CA ARG A 72 3.68 -7.76 5.43
C ARG A 72 5.06 -7.73 6.10
N HIS A 73 5.40 -6.61 6.74
CA HIS A 73 6.71 -6.39 7.39
C HIS A 73 7.92 -6.48 6.44
N SER A 74 7.68 -6.40 5.13
CA SER A 74 8.75 -6.32 4.16
C SER A 74 9.56 -5.04 4.37
N PRO A 75 10.88 -5.03 4.08
CA PRO A 75 11.65 -3.80 3.98
C PRO A 75 10.93 -2.77 3.11
N ASN A 76 11.06 -1.51 3.49
CA ASN A 76 10.40 -0.38 2.82
C ASN A 76 8.87 -0.48 2.77
N THR A 77 8.23 -1.25 3.67
CA THR A 77 6.77 -1.38 3.70
C THR A 77 6.22 -1.05 5.09
N ILE A 78 5.18 -0.21 5.14
CA ILE A 78 4.44 0.08 6.38
C ILE A 78 2.99 -0.37 6.29
N ARG A 79 2.45 -0.88 7.41
CA ARG A 79 1.04 -1.23 7.53
C ARG A 79 0.25 0.00 7.99
N VAL A 80 -0.77 0.36 7.21
CA VAL A 80 -1.68 1.47 7.52
C VAL A 80 -3.12 0.98 7.55
N LYS A 81 -3.90 1.43 8.54
CA LYS A 81 -5.35 1.18 8.59
C LYS A 81 -6.01 1.97 7.45
N ALA A 82 -6.97 1.35 6.76
CA ALA A 82 -7.66 2.01 5.64
C ALA A 82 -8.31 3.34 6.07
N THR A 83 -8.91 3.37 7.25
CA THR A 83 -9.54 4.58 7.82
C THR A 83 -8.54 5.70 8.08
N THR A 84 -7.34 5.37 8.56
CA THR A 84 -6.24 6.32 8.71
C THR A 84 -5.82 6.88 7.36
N LEU A 85 -5.61 6.02 6.35
CA LEU A 85 -5.21 6.47 5.00
C LEU A 85 -6.27 7.37 4.35
N LYS A 86 -7.56 6.99 4.42
CA LYS A 86 -8.67 7.83 3.94
C LYS A 86 -8.68 9.20 4.61
N THR A 87 -8.49 9.22 5.93
CA THR A 87 -8.42 10.47 6.71
C THR A 87 -7.30 11.37 6.19
N ILE A 88 -6.09 10.81 5.99
CA ILE A 88 -4.91 11.57 5.52
C ILE A 88 -5.15 12.16 4.13
N ILE A 89 -5.58 11.33 3.19
CA ILE A 89 -5.83 11.78 1.81
C ILE A 89 -6.83 12.94 1.85
N LEU A 90 -7.94 12.78 2.57
CA LEU A 90 -8.98 13.80 2.63
C LEU A 90 -8.51 15.11 3.29
N ILE A 91 -7.85 15.06 4.45
CA ILE A 91 -7.38 16.28 5.13
C ILE A 91 -6.30 16.99 4.32
N LEU A 92 -5.44 16.26 3.60
CA LEU A 92 -4.44 16.86 2.72
C LEU A 92 -5.11 17.53 1.52
N SER A 93 -6.09 16.87 0.88
CA SER A 93 -6.86 17.46 -0.22
C SER A 93 -7.64 18.69 0.22
N LEU A 94 -8.36 18.63 1.35
CA LEU A 94 -9.11 19.78 1.88
C LEU A 94 -8.18 20.94 2.24
N LYS A 95 -6.99 20.67 2.79
CA LYS A 95 -5.99 21.71 3.05
C LYS A 95 -5.48 22.33 1.76
N GLN A 96 -5.21 21.52 0.74
CA GLN A 96 -4.73 21.99 -0.56
C GLN A 96 -5.71 22.96 -1.24
N ILE A 97 -7.02 22.74 -1.08
CA ILE A 97 -8.07 23.62 -1.62
C ILE A 97 -8.51 24.73 -0.65
N GLY A 98 -7.89 24.83 0.54
CA GLY A 98 -8.17 25.89 1.51
C GLY A 98 -9.39 25.69 2.41
N GLU A 99 -10.06 24.54 2.35
CA GLU A 99 -11.24 24.21 3.18
C GLU A 99 -10.88 24.00 4.66
N ILE A 100 -9.64 23.59 4.95
CA ILE A 100 -9.12 23.51 6.32
C ILE A 100 -7.77 24.22 6.42
N LYS A 101 -7.50 24.83 7.59
CA LYS A 101 -6.28 25.63 7.83
C LYS A 101 -5.21 24.90 8.65
N SER A 102 -5.63 23.99 9.53
CA SER A 102 -4.74 23.28 10.47
C SER A 102 -5.03 21.78 10.53
N PHE A 103 -4.10 21.01 11.07
CA PHE A 103 -4.24 19.58 11.35
C PHE A 103 -4.52 19.32 12.83
N GLU A 104 -5.24 20.23 13.47
CA GLU A 104 -5.65 20.06 14.87
C GLU A 104 -6.63 18.88 15.01
N THR A 105 -6.61 18.24 16.17
CA THR A 105 -7.44 17.04 16.43
C THR A 105 -8.92 17.32 16.20
N GLU A 106 -9.39 18.50 16.60
CA GLU A 106 -10.79 18.91 16.41
C GLU A 106 -11.17 19.03 14.93
N THR A 107 -10.37 19.75 14.15
CA THR A 107 -10.54 19.88 12.69
C THR A 107 -10.56 18.52 12.00
N ILE A 108 -9.65 17.62 12.38
CA ILE A 108 -9.59 16.28 11.80
C ILE A 108 -10.80 15.43 12.21
N ASN A 109 -11.27 15.55 13.45
CA ASN A 109 -12.48 14.86 13.90
C ASN A 109 -13.73 15.34 13.16
N GLN A 110 -13.85 16.65 12.90
CA GLN A 110 -14.93 17.20 12.08
C GLN A 110 -14.93 16.60 10.67
N VAL A 111 -13.75 16.49 10.03
CA VAL A 111 -13.61 15.86 8.71
C VAL A 111 -14.00 14.37 8.75
N ARG A 112 -13.52 13.63 9.76
CA ARG A 112 -13.81 12.20 9.94
C ARG A 112 -15.31 11.93 10.09
N ILE A 113 -16.00 12.73 10.90
CA ILE A 113 -17.43 12.58 11.13
C ILE A 113 -18.21 12.99 9.88
N LYS A 114 -17.94 14.18 9.33
CA LYS A 114 -18.72 14.77 8.23
C LYS A 114 -18.62 13.99 6.92
N TYR A 115 -17.42 13.53 6.56
CA TYR A 115 -17.16 12.98 5.23
C TYR A 115 -16.89 11.48 5.21
N LEU A 116 -16.41 10.90 6.31
CA LEU A 116 -16.02 9.49 6.35
C LEU A 116 -16.97 8.63 7.18
N ASN A 117 -17.88 9.24 7.96
CA ASN A 117 -18.72 8.55 8.95
C ASN A 117 -17.88 7.71 9.92
N GLU A 118 -16.73 8.25 10.34
CA GLU A 118 -15.76 7.58 11.20
C GLU A 118 -15.75 8.23 12.59
N PRO A 119 -15.57 7.44 13.68
CA PRO A 119 -15.54 7.99 15.03
C PRO A 119 -14.36 8.95 15.24
N PRO A 120 -14.49 9.89 16.19
CA PRO A 120 -13.42 10.83 16.52
C PRO A 120 -12.21 10.10 17.10
N LEU A 121 -11.03 10.67 16.87
CA LEU A 121 -9.78 10.29 17.51
C LEU A 121 -9.69 10.96 18.87
N LYS A 122 -9.20 10.22 19.88
CA LYS A 122 -8.97 10.76 21.22
C LYS A 122 -7.90 11.87 21.21
N SER A 123 -6.82 11.67 20.47
CA SER A 123 -5.78 12.67 20.24
C SER A 123 -4.93 12.30 19.04
N ILE A 124 -4.38 13.32 18.38
CA ILE A 124 -3.34 13.17 17.36
C ILE A 124 -2.04 13.62 18.01
N SER A 125 -1.46 12.73 18.82
CA SER A 125 -0.11 12.97 19.35
C SER A 125 0.92 12.80 18.23
N LYS A 126 2.10 13.42 18.37
CA LYS A 126 3.23 13.26 17.43
C LYS A 126 3.66 11.79 17.25
N ALA A 127 3.37 10.93 18.23
CA ALA A 127 3.65 9.50 18.18
C ALA A 127 2.51 8.67 17.55
N SER A 128 1.38 9.29 17.20
CA SER A 128 0.26 8.60 16.56
C SER A 128 0.61 8.19 15.13
N GLY A 129 0.09 7.05 14.69
CA GLY A 129 0.25 6.58 13.31
C GLY A 129 -0.29 7.57 12.27
N LEU A 130 -1.22 8.46 12.66
CA LEU A 130 -1.74 9.51 11.79
C LEU A 130 -0.72 10.65 11.59
N SER A 131 -0.13 11.18 12.67
CA SER A 131 0.86 12.27 12.59
C SER A 131 2.05 11.88 11.71
N ARG A 132 2.61 10.69 11.94
CA ARG A 132 3.75 10.18 11.16
C ARG A 132 3.45 10.10 9.67
N LEU A 133 2.21 9.75 9.31
CA LEU A 133 1.81 9.65 7.91
C LEU A 133 1.48 11.03 7.31
N ILE A 134 0.98 11.98 8.09
CA ILE A 134 0.85 13.37 7.63
C ILE A 134 2.25 13.88 7.24
N ASP A 135 3.23 13.72 8.13
CA ASP A 135 4.62 14.14 7.87
C ASP A 135 5.17 13.46 6.60
N LEU A 136 5.03 12.14 6.50
CA LEU A 136 5.46 11.34 5.33
C LEU A 136 4.90 11.87 4.01
N PHE A 137 3.62 12.26 3.98
CA PHE A 137 2.97 12.73 2.76
C PHE A 137 3.24 14.22 2.48
N GLN A 138 3.58 15.01 3.50
CA GLN A 138 3.92 16.43 3.33
C GLN A 138 5.37 16.66 2.91
N THR A 139 6.32 15.86 3.41
CA THR A 139 7.76 16.01 3.08
C THR A 139 8.14 15.34 1.77
N GLY A 140 7.25 14.52 1.21
CA GLY A 140 7.56 13.63 0.10
C GLY A 140 8.15 12.30 0.59
N LEU A 141 7.95 11.25 -0.21
CA LEU A 141 8.67 9.99 -0.07
C LEU A 141 10.10 10.24 -0.56
N ASN A 142 11.07 10.33 0.36
CA ASN A 142 12.50 10.47 0.02
C ASN A 142 13.02 9.25 -0.74
#